data_AF-A0A0K1S2M6-F1
#
_entry.id   AF-A0A0K1S2M6-F1
#
_cell.length_a   1.000
_cell.length_b   1.000
_cell.length_c   1.000
_cell.angle_alpha   90.00
_cell.angle_beta   90.00
_cell.angle_gamma   90.00
#
_symmetry.space_group_name_H-M   'P 1'
#
loop_
_entity.id
_entity.type
_entity.pdbx_description
1 polymer ?
#
loop_
_entity_poly.entity_id
_entity_poly.type
_entity_poly.pdbx_seq_one_letter_code
_entity_poly.pdbx_strand_id
1 'polypeptide(L)' 'MHDYLSEIEQVLEKIKINPNLGTAHTIEGVRRYVIRRFPYIIFYVEFEAFIWVVAIAHGKRKPDYWKKRNLE' A
#
# COMPACT_ATOMS: atom_id res chain seq x y z
N MET A 1 7.24 -2.30 -22.51
CA MET A 1 5.96 -2.69 -21.85
C MET A 1 6.28 -2.87 -20.38
N HIS A 2 6.03 -1.86 -19.54
CA HIS A 2 6.32 -1.99 -18.10
C HIS A 2 5.26 -2.90 -17.47
N ASP A 3 5.70 -4.07 -17.03
CA ASP A 3 4.87 -5.05 -16.35
C ASP A 3 4.31 -4.45 -15.05
N TYR A 4 3.11 -4.86 -14.68
CA TYR A 4 2.39 -4.45 -13.47
C TYR A 4 3.26 -4.59 -12.21
N LEU A 5 4.07 -5.65 -12.13
CA LEU A 5 4.97 -5.92 -11.02
C LEU A 5 6.02 -4.80 -10.85
N SER A 6 6.61 -4.35 -11.96
CA SER A 6 7.65 -3.30 -11.94
C SER A 6 7.13 -1.96 -11.41
N GLU A 7 5.86 -1.64 -11.67
CA GLU A 7 5.23 -0.42 -11.15
C GLU A 7 5.08 -0.51 -9.62
N ILE A 8 4.65 -1.67 -9.10
CA ILE A 8 4.49 -1.88 -7.66
C ILE A 8 5.83 -1.79 -6.96
N GLU A 9 6.86 -2.45 -7.47
CA GLU A 9 8.21 -2.43 -6.90
C GLU A 9 8.75 -0.99 -6.82
N GLN A 10 8.60 -0.21 -7.89
CA GLN A 10 9.01 1.20 -7.89
C GLN A 10 8.25 2.05 -6.88
N VAL A 11 6.95 1.78 -6.67
CA VAL A 11 6.17 2.49 -5.64
C VAL A 11 6.60 2.06 -4.25
N LEU A 12 6.88 0.77 -4.01
CA LEU A 12 7.36 0.28 -2.72
C LEU A 12 8.70 0.90 -2.34
N GLU A 13 9.64 1.02 -3.28
CA GLU A 13 10.92 1.70 -3.01
C GLU A 13 10.72 3.18 -2.67
N LYS A 14 9.81 3.88 -3.35
CA LYS A 14 9.47 5.28 -3.01
C LYS A 14 8.86 5.40 -1.60
N ILE A 15 7.97 4.48 -1.22
CA ILE A 15 7.37 4.44 0.12
C ILE A 15 8.44 4.13 1.17
N LYS A 16 9.37 3.21 0.88
CA LYS A 16 10.47 2.86 1.79
C LYS A 16 11.39 4.04 2.05
N ILE A 17 11.72 4.83 1.02
CA ILE A 17 12.57 6.03 1.15
C ILE A 17 11.83 7.17 1.85
N ASN A 18 10.52 7.32 1.58
CA ASN A 18 9.70 8.35 2.18
C ASN A 18 8.33 7.79 2.59
N PRO A 19 8.22 7.25 3.82
CA PRO A 19 6.95 6.71 4.31
C PRO A 19 5.83 7.76 4.40
N ASN A 20 6.16 9.05 4.43
CA ASN A 20 5.17 10.13 4.42
C ASN A 20 4.51 10.36 3.05
N LEU A 21 4.93 9.65 2.00
CA LEU A 21 4.35 9.72 0.66
C LEU A 21 2.88 9.26 0.62
N GLY A 22 2.51 8.31 1.48
CA GLY A 22 1.12 7.91 1.67
C GLY A 22 0.29 8.92 2.47
N THR A 23 -1.02 8.76 2.47
CA THR A 23 -1.95 9.51 3.32
C THR A 23 -2.35 8.68 4.53
N ALA A 24 -2.61 9.31 5.67
CA ALA A 24 -3.14 8.62 6.84
C ALA A 24 -4.47 7.93 6.48
N HIS A 25 -4.61 6.68 6.91
CA HIS A 25 -5.85 5.92 6.82
C HIS A 25 -6.71 6.19 8.06
N THR A 26 -7.98 5.77 8.03
CA THR A 26 -8.87 5.85 9.19
C THR A 26 -8.50 4.88 10.31
N ILE A 27 -7.60 3.92 10.03
CA ILE A 27 -7.02 3.03 11.03
C ILE A 27 -5.72 3.69 11.48
N GLU A 28 -5.56 3.89 12.78
CA GLU A 28 -4.38 4.51 13.39
C GLU A 28 -3.09 3.77 13.00
N GLY A 29 -2.03 4.54 12.72
CA GLY A 29 -0.74 4.01 12.29
C GLY A 29 -0.70 3.48 10.84
N VAL A 30 -1.85 3.23 10.21
CA VAL A 30 -1.92 2.78 8.82
C VAL A 30 -1.88 3.97 7.88
N ARG A 31 -1.00 3.88 6.88
CA ARG A 31 -0.93 4.79 5.73
C ARG A 31 -1.40 4.07 4.47
N ARG A 32 -1.93 4.83 3.53
CA ARG A 32 -2.31 4.33 2.21
C ARG A 32 -1.70 5.15 1.07
N TYR A 33 -1.26 4.46 0.02
CA TYR A 33 -0.83 5.08 -1.22
C TYR A 33 -1.60 4.51 -2.41
N VAL A 34 -2.16 5.40 -3.25
CA VAL A 34 -2.90 5.01 -4.46
C VAL A 34 -1.97 5.06 -5.65
N ILE A 35 -1.78 3.93 -6.33
CA ILE A 35 -1.01 3.85 -7.56
C ILE A 35 -1.84 4.51 -8.68
N ARG A 36 -1.22 5.42 -9.46
CA ARG A 36 -1.95 6.19 -10.48
C ARG A 36 -2.28 5.37 -11.73
N ARG A 37 -1.36 4.52 -12.17
CA ARG A 37 -1.47 3.78 -13.43
C ARG A 37 -2.49 2.63 -13.37
N PHE A 38 -2.60 1.98 -12.22
CA PHE A 38 -3.57 0.92 -11.93
C PHE A 38 -4.20 1.22 -10.59
N PRO A 39 -5.51 0.99 -10.41
CA PRO A 39 -6.24 1.37 -9.20
C PRO A 39 -5.92 0.42 -8.05
N TYR A 40 -4.65 0.22 -7.71
CA TYR A 40 -4.19 -0.49 -6.53
C TYR A 40 -3.88 0.50 -5.42
N ILE A 41 -4.16 0.08 -4.20
CA ILE A 41 -3.92 0.83 -2.99
C ILE A 41 -3.00 -0.02 -2.12
N ILE A 42 -1.86 0.54 -1.76
CA ILE A 42 -0.92 -0.08 -0.82
C ILE A 42 -1.26 0.45 0.56
N PHE A 43 -1.56 -0.44 1.49
CA PHE A 43 -1.74 -0.15 2.91
C PHE A 43 -0.49 -0.61 3.64
N TYR A 44 0.11 0.26 4.45
CA TYR A 44 1.33 -0.04 5.18
C TYR A 44 1.39 0.68 6.51
N VAL A 45 2.21 0.16 7.43
CA VAL A 45 2.58 0.79 8.69
C VAL A 45 4.08 1.09 8.65
N GLU A 46 4.46 2.25 9.16
CA GLU A 46 5.86 2.64 9.33
C GLU A 46 6.35 2.21 10.71
N PHE A 47 7.44 1.44 10.76
CA PHE A 47 8.21 1.14 11.96
C PHE A 47 9.61 1.74 11.82
N GLU A 48 10.36 1.83 12.92
CA GLU A 48 11.69 2.47 12.92
C GLU A 48 12.67 1.86 11.91
N ALA A 49 12.63 0.54 11.70
CA ALA A 49 13.58 -0.16 10.85
C ALA A 49 13.02 -0.62 9.50
N PHE A 50 11.70 -0.62 9.32
CA PHE A 50 11.06 -1.16 8.13
C PHE A 50 9.63 -0.65 7.95
N ILE A 51 9.08 -0.84 6.75
CA ILE A 51 7.65 -0.69 6.50
C ILE A 51 6.99 -2.08 6.50
N TRP A 52 5.87 -2.22 7.21
CA TRP A 52 5.03 -3.41 7.12
C TRP A 52 3.96 -3.16 6.07
N VAL A 53 4.00 -3.88 4.94
CA VAL A 53 2.92 -3.82 3.94
C VAL A 53 1.76 -4.70 4.40
N VAL A 54 0.69 -4.08 4.88
CA VAL A 54 -0.50 -4.76 5.42
C VAL A 54 -1.30 -5.40 4.29
N ALA A 55 -1.50 -4.68 3.20
CA ALA A 55 -2.25 -5.16 2.05
C ALA A 55 -1.93 -4.37 0.78
N ILE A 56 -1.98 -5.07 -0.36
CA ILE A 56 -2.12 -4.44 -1.68
C ILE A 56 -3.53 -4.79 -2.19
N ALA A 57 -4.38 -3.78 -2.34
CA ALA A 57 -5.79 -3.95 -2.63
C ALA A 57 -6.19 -3.27 -3.93
N HIS A 58 -7.06 -3.90 -4.71
CA HIS A 58 -7.60 -3.31 -5.92
C HIS A 58 -8.78 -2.38 -5.57
N GLY A 59 -8.59 -1.07 -5.73
CA GLY A 59 -9.52 0.00 -5.36
C GLY A 59 -10.87 0.01 -6.07
N LYS A 60 -11.03 -0.72 -7.19
CA LYS A 60 -12.37 -0.94 -7.80
C LYS A 60 -13.20 -2.03 -7.10
N ARG A 61 -12.63 -2.78 -6.15
CA ARG A 61 -13.38 -3.79 -5.37
C ARG A 61 -14.10 -3.12 -4.19
N LYS A 62 -14.98 -3.88 -3.51
CA LYS A 62 -15.72 -3.39 -2.33
C LYS A 62 -14.75 -2.78 -1.30
N PRO A 63 -15.06 -1.62 -0.71
CA PRO A 63 -14.26 -1.05 0.38
C PRO A 63 -13.94 -2.11 1.44
N ASP A 64 -12.75 -2.01 2.03
CA ASP A 64 -12.32 -2.82 3.18
C ASP A 64 -12.28 -4.35 2.99
N TYR A 65 -12.49 -4.87 1.77
CA TYR A 65 -12.45 -6.32 1.53
C TYR A 65 -11.11 -6.96 1.95
N TRP A 66 -10.02 -6.18 1.89
CA TRP A 66 -8.68 -6.61 2.23
C TRP A 66 -8.51 -6.85 3.73
N LYS A 67 -9.33 -6.23 4.59
CA LYS A 67 -9.31 -6.42 6.05
C LYS A 67 -9.75 -7.82 6.48
N LYS A 68 -10.45 -8.54 5.59
CA LYS A 68 -10.94 -9.91 5.85
C LYS A 68 -9.89 -10.98 5.57
N ARG A 69 -8.70 -10.61 5.10
CA ARG A 69 -7.60 -11.54 4.90
C ARG A 69 -6.94 -11.75 6.26
N ASN A 70 -7.02 -12.98 6.77
CA ASN A 70 -6.25 -13.35 7.95
C ASN A 70 -4.76 -13.18 7.63
N LEU A 71 -4.05 -12.52 8.53
CA LEU A 71 -2.60 -12.56 8.59
C LEU A 71 -2.26 -13.92 9.20
N GLU A 72 -1.87 -14.89 8.36
CA GLU A 72 -1.14 -16.07 8.85
C GLU A 72 0.31 -15.70 9.15
#